data_AF-A0A672U1V9-F1
#
_entry.id   AF-A0A672U1V9-F1
#
_cell.length_a   1.000
_cell.length_b   1.000
_cell.length_c   1.000
_cell.angle_alpha   90.00
_cell.angle_beta   90.00
_cell.angle_gamma   90.00
#
_symmetry.space_group_name_H-M   'P 1'
#
loop_
_entity.id
_entity.type
_entity.pdbx_description
1 polymer ?
#
loop_
_entity_poly.entity_id
_entity_poly.type
_entity_poly.pdbx_seq_one_letter_code
_entity_poly.pdbx_strand_id
1 'polypeptide(L)'
;MAAALRAARLLRVPAPRWPRPAWISHDAERRHLPPPPPAKYGGRHTVTLIPGDGIGPELMLHVKEVFRHACVPVDFEEVRVGAEAPEADVHNAIMAIRRNGVAIKGNIETNHNLPPSHKSRNNLIRTSLDLYANVIHCQSLPGVETRHRDVDILIVRENTEGEYSSLEHESVAGVVESLKIITAGRSRRIAHYAFGLARAAKRRSVTAVHKANIMKLGDGLFLQCCKEVAAEYPEISFQSMIVDNTTMQLVSRPQQFDVMVMPNLYGNIVNNVCAGLVGGPGLVPGANYGHDYAVFETATRNTGKSIANRNIANPTAALLAACMMLDHLRLHSYATTIRQAVLASLDDPRVSPTPPTNPRPPIGAAPPNPAHSLAPPPDAHSRHRGTGHNLGRRPEHHLAPLPRLIG
;
A
#
# COMPACT_ATOMS: atom_id res chain seq x y z
N MET A 1 2.57 -23.20 25.69
CA MET A 1 4.03 -23.33 25.92
C MET A 1 4.63 -24.63 25.38
N ALA A 2 4.08 -25.83 25.65
CA ALA A 2 4.68 -27.09 25.17
C ALA A 2 4.61 -27.33 23.65
N ALA A 3 3.65 -26.73 22.93
CA ALA A 3 3.53 -26.83 21.47
C ALA A 3 4.55 -25.93 20.72
N ALA A 4 4.91 -24.77 21.29
CA ALA A 4 5.85 -23.82 20.68
C ALA A 4 7.30 -24.36 20.65
N LEU A 5 7.68 -25.16 21.66
CA LEU A 5 9.00 -25.78 21.72
C LEU A 5 9.17 -26.98 20.76
N ARG A 6 8.07 -27.60 20.31
CA ARG A 6 8.11 -28.68 19.31
C ARG A 6 8.17 -28.16 17.87
N ALA A 7 7.54 -27.02 17.56
CA ALA A 7 7.60 -26.40 16.23
C ALA A 7 8.99 -25.85 15.87
N ALA A 8 9.75 -25.39 16.88
CA ALA A 8 11.11 -24.85 16.69
C ALA A 8 12.13 -25.89 16.16
N ARG A 9 11.81 -27.20 16.21
CA ARG A 9 12.72 -28.27 15.77
C ARG A 9 12.52 -28.72 14.31
N LEU A 10 11.48 -28.23 13.61
CA LEU A 10 11.11 -28.70 12.27
C LEU A 10 11.14 -27.62 11.17
N LEU A 11 11.39 -26.36 11.49
CA LEU A 11 11.48 -25.27 10.50
C LEU A 11 12.94 -24.83 10.28
N ARG A 12 13.69 -25.63 9.52
CA ARG A 12 14.96 -25.20 8.90
C ARG A 12 14.70 -24.55 7.53
N VAL A 13 13.79 -23.59 7.48
CA VAL A 13 13.70 -22.68 6.33
C VAL A 13 14.58 -21.47 6.66
N PRO A 14 15.63 -21.16 5.86
CA PRO A 14 16.45 -19.99 6.12
C PRO A 14 15.57 -18.74 6.05
N ALA A 15 15.50 -17.99 7.15
CA ALA A 15 14.82 -16.70 7.18
C ALA A 15 15.42 -15.78 6.10
N PRO A 16 14.60 -15.10 5.27
CA PRO A 16 15.11 -14.17 4.28
C PRO A 16 15.88 -13.06 4.99
N ARG A 17 17.18 -12.97 4.71
CA ARG A 17 18.07 -11.93 5.23
C ARG A 17 17.69 -10.63 4.53
N TRP A 18 17.12 -9.68 5.28
CA TRP A 18 16.91 -8.33 4.78
C TRP A 18 18.28 -7.69 4.55
N PRO A 19 18.60 -7.24 3.35
CA PRO A 19 19.93 -6.79 3.05
C PRO A 19 20.02 -5.28 2.86
N ARG A 20 21.25 -4.81 3.09
CA ARG A 20 21.67 -3.43 3.24
C ARG A 20 21.68 -2.68 1.90
N PRO A 21 21.05 -1.51 1.73
CA PRO A 21 21.62 -0.51 0.85
C PRO A 21 22.99 -0.12 1.41
N ALA A 22 24.07 -0.43 0.69
CA ALA A 22 25.39 0.08 0.99
C ALA A 22 25.43 1.53 0.48
N TRP A 23 25.47 2.48 1.40
CA TRP A 23 25.98 3.85 1.24
C TRP A 23 25.50 4.63 -0.01
N ILE A 24 24.55 5.56 0.18
CA ILE A 24 24.40 6.70 -0.71
C ILE A 24 25.48 7.70 -0.31
N SER A 25 26.65 7.64 -0.95
CA SER A 25 27.61 8.74 -0.93
C SER A 25 27.30 9.62 -2.15
N HIS A 26 26.39 10.57 -1.98
CA HIS A 26 26.27 11.71 -2.91
C HIS A 26 26.32 12.99 -2.09
N ASP A 27 27.55 13.39 -1.81
CA ASP A 27 27.97 14.63 -1.15
C ASP A 27 27.88 15.87 -2.08
N ALA A 28 26.98 15.86 -3.06
CA ALA A 28 26.79 16.99 -3.95
C ALA A 28 25.48 17.69 -3.59
N GLU A 29 25.64 18.83 -2.90
CA GLU A 29 24.64 19.88 -2.67
C GLU A 29 23.62 19.65 -1.54
N ARG A 30 24.07 19.87 -0.30
CA ARG A 30 23.32 20.64 0.71
C ARG A 30 24.22 21.00 1.90
N ARG A 31 24.42 22.30 2.14
CA ARG A 31 24.96 22.82 3.41
C ARG A 31 23.88 22.66 4.50
N HIS A 32 23.74 21.46 5.06
CA HIS A 32 22.94 21.23 6.25
C HIS A 32 23.80 20.51 7.29
N LEU A 33 23.69 20.98 8.53
CA LEU A 33 24.31 20.35 9.69
C LEU A 33 24.02 18.84 9.66
N PRO A 34 24.96 17.98 10.05
CA PRO A 34 24.71 16.54 10.12
C PRO A 34 23.47 16.29 10.99
N PRO A 35 22.60 15.33 10.62
CA PRO A 35 21.43 15.02 11.42
C PRO A 35 21.86 14.73 12.87
N PRO A 36 21.07 15.13 13.88
CA PRO A 36 21.39 14.84 15.26
C PRO A 36 21.57 13.31 15.42
N PRO A 37 22.46 12.87 16.33
CA PRO A 37 22.68 11.45 16.55
C PRO A 37 21.34 10.79 16.90
N PRO A 38 21.06 9.57 16.38
CA PRO A 38 19.81 8.87 16.66
C PRO A 38 19.57 8.84 18.17
N ALA A 39 18.32 9.05 18.60
CA ALA A 39 17.94 9.14 20.00
C ALA A 39 18.14 7.79 20.72
N LYS A 40 19.39 7.48 21.05
CA LYS A 40 19.84 6.22 21.64
C LYS A 40 20.62 6.50 22.90
N TYR A 41 20.03 6.19 24.03
CA TYR A 41 20.60 6.42 25.36
C TYR A 41 20.59 5.11 26.15
N GLY A 42 21.71 4.75 26.78
CA GLY A 42 21.80 3.51 27.57
C GLY A 42 21.51 2.23 26.77
N GLY A 43 21.76 2.22 25.46
CA GLY A 43 21.50 1.08 24.57
C GLY A 43 20.05 0.95 24.09
N ARG A 44 19.14 1.82 24.54
CA ARG A 44 17.73 1.86 24.13
C ARG A 44 17.50 2.94 23.09
N HIS A 45 16.63 2.68 22.10
CA HIS A 45 16.28 3.65 21.07
C HIS A 45 14.92 4.26 21.37
N THR A 46 14.81 5.59 21.35
CA THR A 46 13.52 6.28 21.34
C THR A 46 12.97 6.31 19.92
N VAL A 47 11.74 5.84 19.74
CA VAL A 47 11.06 5.78 18.45
C VAL A 47 9.72 6.53 18.57
N THR A 48 9.44 7.40 17.60
CA THR A 48 8.13 8.07 17.55
C THR A 48 7.05 7.07 17.17
N LEU A 49 5.97 6.99 17.96
CA LEU A 49 4.80 6.18 17.67
C LEU A 49 3.61 7.10 17.39
N ILE A 50 3.03 7.00 16.20
CA ILE A 50 1.81 7.74 15.85
C ILE A 50 0.66 6.74 15.73
N PRO A 51 -0.28 6.68 16.69
CA PRO A 51 -1.35 5.68 16.66
C PRO A 51 -2.22 5.76 15.40
N GLY A 52 -2.50 6.97 14.91
CA GLY A 52 -3.42 7.21 13.79
C GLY A 52 -4.88 6.93 14.19
N ASP A 53 -5.71 6.72 13.17
CA ASP A 53 -7.16 6.51 13.30
C ASP A 53 -7.56 5.05 13.07
N GLY A 54 -8.83 4.72 13.34
CA GLY A 54 -9.43 3.41 13.10
C GLY A 54 -8.78 2.29 13.92
N ILE A 55 -8.25 1.25 13.27
CA ILE A 55 -7.57 0.12 13.94
C ILE A 55 -6.15 0.47 14.41
N GLY A 56 -5.62 1.65 14.05
CA GLY A 56 -4.25 2.05 14.39
C GLY A 56 -3.93 1.94 15.89
N PRO A 57 -4.74 2.54 16.79
CA PRO A 57 -4.50 2.49 18.24
C PRO A 57 -4.44 1.07 18.81
N GLU A 58 -5.37 0.17 18.47
CA GLU A 58 -5.38 -1.21 18.96
C GLU A 58 -4.15 -2.00 18.48
N LEU A 59 -3.78 -1.86 17.20
CA LEU A 59 -2.62 -2.54 16.63
C LEU A 59 -1.31 -2.05 17.24
N MET A 60 -1.17 -0.74 17.45
CA MET A 60 0.03 -0.19 18.09
C MET A 60 0.16 -0.64 19.54
N LEU A 61 -0.95 -0.82 20.26
CA LEU A 61 -0.95 -1.38 21.61
C LEU A 61 -0.39 -2.81 21.62
N HIS A 62 -0.79 -3.66 20.67
CA HIS A 62 -0.24 -5.01 20.52
C HIS A 62 1.24 -5.02 20.12
N VAL A 63 1.68 -4.07 19.28
CA VAL A 63 3.12 -3.91 18.98
C VAL A 63 3.90 -3.61 20.27
N LYS A 64 3.39 -2.71 21.12
CA LYS A 64 4.02 -2.38 22.41
C LYS A 64 4.06 -3.60 23.35
N GLU A 65 2.98 -4.39 23.40
CA GLU A 65 2.90 -5.59 24.24
C GLU A 65 3.91 -6.66 23.80
N VAL A 66 4.00 -6.94 22.50
CA VAL A 66 5.00 -7.86 21.94
C VAL A 66 6.42 -7.37 22.20
N PHE A 67 6.68 -6.07 22.03
CA PHE A 67 8.01 -5.49 22.30
C PHE A 67 8.39 -5.56 23.77
N ARG A 68 7.43 -5.32 24.68
CA ARG A 68 7.64 -5.49 26.12
C ARG A 68 7.95 -6.93 26.46
N HIS A 69 7.19 -7.89 25.93
CA HIS A 69 7.39 -9.31 26.19
C HIS A 69 8.73 -9.82 25.65
N ALA A 70 9.13 -9.35 24.47
CA ALA A 70 10.43 -9.70 23.87
C ALA A 70 11.61 -8.89 24.44
N CYS A 71 11.39 -8.05 25.45
CA CYS A 71 12.42 -7.20 26.08
C CYS A 71 13.23 -6.37 25.06
N VAL A 72 12.53 -5.81 24.06
CA VAL A 72 13.16 -5.00 23.01
C VAL A 72 13.70 -3.69 23.61
N PRO A 73 14.93 -3.26 23.27
CA PRO A 73 15.51 -2.00 23.74
C PRO A 73 14.99 -0.81 22.92
N VAL A 74 13.66 -0.63 22.91
CA VAL A 74 12.94 0.45 22.25
C VAL A 74 11.96 1.08 23.23
N ASP A 75 11.99 2.41 23.31
CA ASP A 75 11.03 3.23 24.05
C ASP A 75 10.18 4.00 23.04
N PHE A 76 8.86 3.89 23.17
CA PHE A 76 7.94 4.59 22.27
C PHE A 76 7.57 5.95 22.83
N GLU A 77 7.89 6.99 22.08
CA GLU A 77 7.36 8.34 22.31
C GLU A 77 6.08 8.51 21.49
N GLU A 78 4.94 8.50 22.17
CA GLU A 78 3.65 8.61 21.49
C GLU A 78 3.31 10.05 21.12
N VAL A 79 2.98 10.27 19.85
CA VAL A 79 2.44 11.54 19.35
C VAL A 79 1.10 11.27 18.69
N ARG A 80 0.04 11.89 19.20
CA ARG A 80 -1.33 11.69 18.69
C ARG A 80 -1.58 12.62 17.52
N VAL A 81 -1.89 12.02 16.37
CA VAL A 81 -2.35 12.74 15.18
C VAL A 81 -3.49 11.92 14.58
N GLY A 82 -4.69 12.50 14.55
CA GLY A 82 -5.88 11.94 13.91
C GLY A 82 -6.37 12.80 12.75
N ALA A 83 -7.48 12.40 12.14
CA ALA A 83 -8.07 13.06 10.98
C ALA A 83 -8.33 14.56 11.19
N GLU A 84 -8.87 14.90 12.35
CA GLU A 84 -9.28 16.25 12.74
C GLU A 84 -8.17 17.05 13.42
N ALA A 85 -6.96 16.47 13.53
CA ALA A 85 -5.85 17.13 14.19
C ALA A 85 -5.49 18.47 13.50
N PRO A 86 -5.28 19.55 14.28
CA PRO A 86 -4.70 20.79 13.79
C PRO A 86 -3.34 20.56 13.13
N GLU A 87 -2.95 21.42 12.19
CA GLU A 87 -1.63 21.32 11.55
C GLU A 87 -0.47 21.40 12.54
N ALA A 88 -0.66 22.10 13.66
CA ALA A 88 0.32 22.16 14.75
C ALA A 88 0.65 20.77 15.32
N ASP A 89 -0.32 19.86 15.43
CA ASP A 89 -0.09 18.50 15.92
C ASP A 89 0.68 17.65 14.92
N VAL A 90 0.41 17.85 13.62
CA VAL A 90 1.18 17.21 12.55
C VAL A 90 2.62 17.72 12.56
N HIS A 91 2.82 19.02 12.79
CA HIS A 91 4.14 19.61 12.92
C HIS A 91 4.90 19.05 14.14
N ASN A 92 4.23 18.90 15.29
CA ASN A 92 4.79 18.26 16.48
C ASN A 92 5.24 16.82 16.18
N ALA A 93 4.44 16.05 15.45
CA ALA A 93 4.83 14.71 15.01
C ALA A 93 6.05 14.74 14.08
N ILE A 94 6.11 15.64 13.10
CA ILE A 94 7.28 15.82 12.22
C ILE A 94 8.53 16.14 13.05
N MET A 95 8.43 17.03 14.04
CA MET A 95 9.55 17.40 14.90
C MET A 95 10.00 16.24 15.79
N ALA A 96 9.07 15.44 16.32
CA ALA A 96 9.40 14.22 17.06
C ALA A 96 10.14 13.21 16.17
N ILE A 97 9.71 13.02 14.92
CA ILE A 97 10.41 12.15 13.95
C ILE A 97 11.81 12.71 13.64
N ARG A 98 11.94 14.03 13.45
CA ARG A 98 13.26 14.66 13.24
C ARG A 98 14.21 14.44 14.41
N ARG A 99 13.71 14.49 15.64
CA ARG A 99 14.50 14.22 16.84
C ARG A 99 14.91 12.75 16.96
N ASN A 100 14.00 11.83 16.70
CA ASN A 100 14.21 10.40 16.95
C ASN A 100 14.83 9.65 15.76
N GLY A 101 14.71 10.20 14.54
CA GLY A 101 15.16 9.59 13.28
C GLY A 101 14.20 8.54 12.72
N VAL A 102 13.50 7.82 13.61
CA VAL A 102 12.67 6.65 13.26
C VAL A 102 11.28 6.77 13.86
N ALA A 103 10.27 6.32 13.11
CA ALA A 103 8.89 6.24 13.57
C ALA A 103 8.16 4.99 13.11
N ILE A 104 7.16 4.59 13.88
CA ILE A 104 6.11 3.65 13.46
C ILE A 104 4.76 4.34 13.55
N LYS A 105 3.90 4.15 12.55
CA LYS A 105 2.59 4.79 12.52
C LYS A 105 1.44 3.88 12.08
N GLY A 106 0.28 4.10 12.67
CA GLY A 106 -1.00 3.74 12.07
C GLY A 106 -1.39 4.73 10.97
N ASN A 107 -2.50 4.48 10.26
CA ASN A 107 -2.93 5.37 9.20
C ASN A 107 -3.77 6.53 9.75
N ILE A 108 -3.52 7.74 9.25
CA ILE A 108 -4.35 8.92 9.58
C ILE A 108 -5.42 9.06 8.50
N GLU A 109 -6.69 9.13 8.86
CA GLU A 109 -7.80 9.28 7.91
C GLU A 109 -7.70 10.66 7.22
N THR A 110 -8.09 10.71 5.95
CA THR A 110 -8.20 11.98 5.21
C THR A 110 -9.62 12.08 4.68
N ASN A 111 -10.37 13.08 5.14
CA ASN A 111 -11.73 13.32 4.66
C ASN A 111 -11.69 14.08 3.33
N HIS A 112 -11.99 13.39 2.23
CA HIS A 112 -11.96 13.97 0.88
C HIS A 112 -13.13 14.93 0.59
N ASN A 113 -14.09 15.06 1.51
CA ASN A 113 -15.18 16.04 1.39
C ASN A 113 -14.76 17.44 1.89
N LEU A 114 -13.58 17.57 2.49
CA LEU A 114 -13.04 18.85 2.91
C LEU A 114 -12.42 19.59 1.72
N PRO A 115 -12.30 20.94 1.77
CA PRO A 115 -11.75 21.72 0.67
C PRO A 115 -10.33 21.29 0.28
N PRO A 116 -9.87 21.50 -0.97
CA PRO A 116 -8.51 21.13 -1.42
C PRO A 116 -7.36 21.75 -0.61
N SER A 117 -7.62 22.86 0.10
CA SER A 117 -6.66 23.44 1.05
C SER A 117 -6.33 22.50 2.22
N HIS A 118 -7.25 21.58 2.56
CA HIS A 118 -7.04 20.55 3.57
C HIS A 118 -6.21 19.40 2.98
N LYS A 119 -4.88 19.51 3.11
CA LYS A 119 -3.96 18.48 2.63
C LYS A 119 -3.99 17.22 3.50
N SER A 120 -3.72 16.07 2.89
CA SER A 120 -3.56 14.81 3.64
C SER A 120 -2.39 14.90 4.62
N ARG A 121 -2.65 14.59 5.90
CA ARG A 121 -1.64 14.61 6.96
C ARG A 121 -0.53 13.58 6.72
N ASN A 122 -0.87 12.42 6.16
CA ASN A 122 0.14 11.43 5.76
C ASN A 122 1.06 11.97 4.66
N ASN A 123 0.53 12.70 3.68
CA ASN A 123 1.34 13.30 2.63
C ASN A 123 2.24 14.41 3.18
N LEU A 124 1.73 15.21 4.12
CA LEU A 124 2.50 16.27 4.77
C LEU A 124 3.72 15.70 5.53
N ILE A 125 3.53 14.61 6.30
CA ILE A 125 4.64 13.92 6.98
C ILE A 125 5.67 13.40 5.96
N ARG A 126 5.23 12.75 4.88
CA ARG A 126 6.13 12.19 3.85
C ARG A 126 6.95 13.25 3.15
N THR A 127 6.31 14.32 2.70
CA THR A 127 6.96 15.39 1.94
C THR A 127 7.84 16.28 2.82
N SER A 128 7.42 16.59 4.05
CA SER A 128 8.19 17.43 4.99
C SER A 128 9.45 16.77 5.52
N LEU A 129 9.50 15.43 5.50
CA LEU A 129 10.64 14.61 5.89
C LEU A 129 11.42 14.05 4.69
N ASP A 130 11.03 14.40 3.46
CA ASP A 130 11.61 13.87 2.21
C ASP A 130 11.75 12.33 2.21
N LEU A 131 10.70 11.64 2.67
CA LEU A 131 10.62 10.16 2.71
C LEU A 131 10.33 9.61 1.31
N TYR A 132 11.31 9.76 0.41
CA TYR A 132 11.15 9.62 -1.02
C TYR A 132 10.94 8.20 -1.53
N ALA A 133 11.37 7.17 -0.80
CA ALA A 133 11.25 5.77 -1.20
C ALA A 133 10.22 5.05 -0.34
N ASN A 134 9.05 4.76 -0.90
CA ASN A 134 8.11 3.81 -0.31
C ASN A 134 8.46 2.40 -0.77
N VAL A 135 8.73 1.50 0.17
CA VAL A 135 9.15 0.12 -0.10
C VAL A 135 8.18 -0.84 0.54
N ILE A 136 7.68 -1.77 -0.27
CA ILE A 136 6.77 -2.84 0.13
C ILE A 136 7.32 -4.17 -0.36
N HIS A 137 7.24 -5.19 0.50
CA HIS A 137 7.61 -6.56 0.17
C HIS A 137 6.37 -7.43 0.20
N CYS A 138 5.87 -7.80 -0.98
CA CYS A 138 4.73 -8.70 -1.12
C CYS A 138 5.23 -10.12 -1.33
N GLN A 139 5.16 -10.92 -0.27
CA GLN A 139 5.53 -12.33 -0.28
C GLN A 139 4.32 -13.20 0.02
N SER A 140 4.11 -14.28 -0.75
CA SER A 140 3.17 -15.34 -0.38
C SER A 140 3.59 -15.94 0.96
N LEU A 141 2.71 -15.84 1.96
CA LEU A 141 2.98 -16.35 3.30
C LEU A 141 2.56 -17.81 3.43
N PRO A 142 3.33 -18.64 4.14
CA PRO A 142 2.87 -19.98 4.51
C PRO A 142 1.62 -19.87 5.40
N GLY A 143 0.70 -20.81 5.26
CA GLY A 143 -0.57 -20.82 5.99
C GLY A 143 -1.68 -19.89 5.45
N VAL A 144 -1.37 -19.02 4.48
CA VAL A 144 -2.35 -18.14 3.82
C VAL A 144 -2.62 -18.62 2.39
N GLU A 145 -3.75 -19.28 2.18
CA GLU A 145 -4.12 -19.75 0.84
C GLU A 145 -4.74 -18.62 0.00
N THR A 146 -4.16 -18.36 -1.18
CA THR A 146 -4.68 -17.42 -2.17
C THR A 146 -4.68 -18.04 -3.57
N ARG A 147 -5.14 -17.27 -4.57
CA ARG A 147 -5.19 -17.72 -5.97
C ARG A 147 -3.81 -17.95 -6.60
N HIS A 148 -2.80 -17.20 -6.16
CA HIS A 148 -1.44 -17.27 -6.70
C HIS A 148 -0.47 -17.68 -5.60
N ARG A 149 0.46 -18.58 -5.93
CA ARG A 149 1.50 -19.06 -5.02
C ARG A 149 2.86 -18.53 -5.47
N ASP A 150 3.85 -18.61 -4.58
CA ASP A 150 5.24 -18.26 -4.86
C ASP A 150 5.44 -16.83 -5.36
N VAL A 151 4.63 -15.89 -4.86
CA VAL A 151 4.80 -14.46 -5.12
C VAL A 151 5.88 -13.94 -4.17
N ASP A 152 6.87 -13.22 -4.72
CA ASP A 152 7.93 -12.57 -3.94
C ASP A 152 8.40 -11.32 -4.69
N ILE A 153 7.71 -10.20 -4.47
CA ILE A 153 7.90 -8.96 -5.22
C ILE A 153 8.29 -7.83 -4.26
N LEU A 154 9.36 -7.11 -4.60
CA LEU A 154 9.74 -5.85 -3.96
C LEU A 154 9.26 -4.68 -4.80
N ILE A 155 8.45 -3.80 -4.21
CA ILE A 155 7.93 -2.61 -4.88
C ILE A 155 8.59 -1.39 -4.28
N VAL A 156 9.23 -0.60 -5.14
CA VAL A 156 9.90 0.67 -4.81
C VAL A 156 9.15 1.79 -5.53
N ARG A 157 8.43 2.58 -4.76
CA ARG A 157 7.58 3.67 -5.23
C ARG A 157 8.21 5.02 -4.88
N GLU A 158 8.30 5.90 -5.87
CA GLU A 158 8.56 7.33 -5.64
C GLU A 158 7.41 7.93 -4.80
N ASN A 159 7.73 8.66 -3.74
CA ASN A 159 6.76 9.00 -2.69
C ASN A 159 6.69 10.52 -2.39
N THR A 160 7.30 11.37 -3.22
CA THR A 160 7.40 12.84 -3.01
C THR A 160 6.95 13.71 -4.18
N GLU A 161 6.82 13.18 -5.40
CA GLU A 161 6.34 13.91 -6.59
C GLU A 161 5.26 13.14 -7.36
N GLY A 162 5.08 13.45 -8.64
CA GLY A 162 4.06 12.90 -9.51
C GLY A 162 2.69 13.52 -9.25
N GLU A 163 1.67 12.66 -9.28
CA GLU A 163 0.27 13.01 -9.10
C GLU A 163 -0.03 13.50 -7.66
N TYR A 164 0.88 13.28 -6.71
CA TYR A 164 0.76 13.71 -5.32
C TYR A 164 1.38 15.08 -5.03
N SER A 165 1.73 15.84 -6.08
CA SER A 165 2.19 17.23 -5.95
C SER A 165 1.08 18.17 -5.46
N SER A 166 -0.19 17.74 -5.53
CA SER A 166 -1.38 18.49 -5.06
C SER A 166 -1.45 19.90 -5.65
N LEU A 167 -1.11 20.03 -6.93
CA LEU A 167 -1.19 21.26 -7.69
C LEU A 167 -2.40 21.18 -8.62
N GLU A 168 -3.52 21.71 -8.16
CA GLU A 168 -4.79 21.66 -8.87
C GLU A 168 -5.41 23.06 -8.90
N HIS A 169 -6.05 23.41 -10.01
CA HIS A 169 -6.78 24.66 -10.15
C HIS A 169 -7.97 24.49 -11.10
N GLU A 170 -8.96 25.36 -10.95
CA GLU A 170 -10.12 25.42 -11.83
C GLU A 170 -10.00 26.68 -12.69
N SER A 171 -9.52 26.51 -13.93
CA SER A 171 -9.21 27.61 -14.85
C SER A 171 -10.47 28.39 -15.22
N VAL A 172 -11.57 27.67 -15.45
CA VAL A 172 -12.93 28.20 -15.60
C VAL A 172 -13.89 27.22 -14.92
N ALA A 173 -15.07 27.69 -14.51
CA ALA A 173 -16.07 26.86 -13.83
C ALA A 173 -16.36 25.56 -14.62
N GLY A 174 -16.13 24.42 -13.98
CA GLY A 174 -16.26 23.08 -14.55
C GLY A 174 -15.02 22.52 -15.24
N VAL A 175 -13.91 23.26 -15.32
CA VAL A 175 -12.65 22.83 -15.96
C VAL A 175 -11.51 22.79 -14.94
N VAL A 176 -11.18 21.59 -14.49
CA VAL A 176 -10.15 21.34 -13.47
C VAL A 176 -8.89 20.79 -14.11
N GLU A 177 -7.77 21.43 -13.82
CA GLU A 177 -6.44 20.99 -14.22
C GLU A 177 -5.68 20.43 -13.01
N SER A 178 -5.07 19.25 -13.18
CA SER A 178 -4.22 18.61 -12.18
C SER A 178 -2.81 18.45 -12.73
N LEU A 179 -1.85 19.11 -12.10
CA LEU A 179 -0.48 19.23 -12.61
C LEU A 179 0.41 18.14 -12.00
N LYS A 180 0.68 17.10 -12.79
CA LYS A 180 1.66 16.06 -12.47
C LYS A 180 3.09 16.57 -12.72
N ILE A 181 3.92 16.58 -11.69
CA ILE A 181 5.32 16.99 -11.78
C ILE A 181 6.24 15.78 -11.66
N ILE A 182 7.11 15.57 -12.64
CA ILE A 182 8.16 14.54 -12.61
C ILE A 182 9.50 15.24 -12.83
N THR A 183 10.48 14.96 -11.98
CA THR A 183 11.80 15.59 -12.05
C THR A 183 12.90 14.55 -12.21
N ALA A 184 13.94 14.90 -12.96
CA ALA A 184 15.07 14.00 -13.22
C ALA A 184 15.80 13.63 -11.91
N GLY A 185 16.00 14.59 -11.01
CA GLY A 185 16.70 14.36 -9.73
C GLY A 185 16.00 13.34 -8.84
N ARG A 186 14.68 13.46 -8.65
CA ARG A 186 13.91 12.51 -7.83
C ARG A 186 13.76 11.16 -8.53
N SER A 187 13.60 11.14 -9.85
CA SER A 187 13.55 9.92 -10.67
C SER A 187 14.87 9.13 -10.61
N ARG A 188 16.03 9.79 -10.72
CA ARG A 188 17.34 9.11 -10.55
C ARG A 188 17.51 8.59 -9.13
N ARG A 189 17.18 9.39 -8.12
CA ARG A 189 17.30 9.00 -6.70
C ARG A 189 16.50 7.74 -6.37
N ILE A 190 15.24 7.64 -6.83
CA ILE A 190 14.43 6.43 -6.59
C ILE A 190 14.93 5.23 -7.41
N ALA A 191 15.44 5.45 -8.62
CA ALA A 191 16.08 4.40 -9.41
C ALA A 191 17.34 3.85 -8.72
N HIS A 192 18.25 4.70 -8.26
CA HIS A 192 19.43 4.26 -7.49
C HIS A 192 19.02 3.50 -6.24
N TYR A 193 17.98 3.94 -5.53
CA TYR A 193 17.47 3.23 -4.37
C TYR A 193 16.96 1.82 -4.77
N ALA A 194 16.21 1.69 -5.86
CA ALA A 194 15.69 0.41 -6.33
C ALA A 194 16.80 -0.57 -6.74
N PHE A 195 17.79 -0.11 -7.51
CA PHE A 195 18.94 -0.93 -7.92
C PHE A 195 19.85 -1.27 -6.75
N GLY A 196 20.11 -0.33 -5.84
CA GLY A 196 20.85 -0.57 -4.60
C GLY A 196 20.16 -1.60 -3.70
N LEU A 197 18.83 -1.50 -3.56
CA LEU A 197 18.03 -2.50 -2.85
C LEU A 197 18.09 -3.87 -3.54
N ALA A 198 17.98 -3.91 -4.87
CA ALA A 198 18.05 -5.14 -5.64
C ALA A 198 19.41 -5.85 -5.46
N ARG A 199 20.52 -5.10 -5.59
CA ARG A 199 21.90 -5.62 -5.38
C ARG A 199 22.07 -6.14 -3.96
N ALA A 200 21.65 -5.37 -2.97
CA ALA A 200 21.63 -5.77 -1.57
C ALA A 200 20.88 -7.09 -1.41
N ALA A 201 19.68 -7.15 -1.97
CA ALA A 201 18.74 -8.27 -1.87
C ALA A 201 19.07 -9.44 -2.74
N LYS A 202 20.21 -9.39 -3.43
CA LYS A 202 20.63 -10.43 -4.37
C LYS A 202 19.49 -10.77 -5.33
N ARG A 203 18.68 -9.76 -5.67
CA ARG A 203 17.64 -9.82 -6.68
C ARG A 203 18.30 -9.70 -8.05
N ARG A 204 17.62 -10.23 -9.06
CA ARG A 204 18.19 -10.43 -10.40
C ARG A 204 17.68 -9.42 -11.41
N SER A 205 16.50 -8.86 -11.19
CA SER A 205 15.91 -7.90 -12.13
C SER A 205 15.21 -6.73 -11.45
N VAL A 206 15.21 -5.60 -12.16
CA VAL A 206 14.46 -4.39 -11.84
C VAL A 206 13.58 -4.05 -13.04
N THR A 207 12.27 -3.96 -12.83
CA THR A 207 11.29 -3.55 -13.85
C THR A 207 10.80 -2.14 -13.56
N ALA A 208 11.09 -1.19 -14.45
CA ALA A 208 10.50 0.15 -14.40
C ALA A 208 9.05 0.11 -14.93
N VAL A 209 8.08 0.50 -14.10
CA VAL A 209 6.67 0.58 -14.50
C VAL A 209 6.29 2.01 -14.83
N HIS A 210 5.71 2.22 -16.02
CA HIS A 210 5.45 3.56 -16.56
C HIS A 210 4.25 3.57 -17.52
N LYS A 211 3.90 4.74 -18.07
CA LYS A 211 2.92 4.93 -19.15
C LYS A 211 3.47 5.91 -20.21
N ALA A 212 4.77 5.80 -20.48
CA ALA A 212 5.50 6.64 -21.43
C ALA A 212 5.01 6.56 -22.89
N ASN A 213 4.18 5.57 -23.23
CA ASN A 213 3.51 5.51 -24.53
C ASN A 213 2.46 6.62 -24.71
N ILE A 214 1.87 7.10 -23.60
CA ILE A 214 0.92 8.21 -23.57
C ILE A 214 1.58 9.49 -23.02
N MET A 215 2.17 9.43 -21.83
CA MET A 215 2.88 10.56 -21.20
C MET A 215 4.35 10.59 -21.63
N LYS A 216 4.58 10.94 -22.91
CA LYS A 216 5.89 10.84 -23.56
C LYS A 216 7.00 11.64 -22.86
N LEU A 217 6.67 12.81 -22.29
CA LEU A 217 7.65 13.66 -21.61
C LEU A 217 7.85 13.24 -20.15
N GLY A 218 6.81 13.29 -19.31
CA GLY A 218 6.94 13.01 -17.87
C GLY A 218 7.39 11.59 -17.56
N ASP A 219 6.66 10.58 -18.04
CA ASP A 219 7.02 9.18 -17.83
C ASP A 219 8.19 8.74 -18.71
N GLY A 220 8.40 9.39 -19.86
CA GLY A 220 9.60 9.20 -20.67
C GLY A 220 10.87 9.62 -19.92
N LEU A 221 10.83 10.76 -19.21
CA LEU A 221 11.92 11.21 -18.35
C LEU A 221 12.20 10.22 -17.23
N PHE A 222 11.16 9.77 -16.50
CA PHE A 222 11.32 8.76 -15.45
C PHE A 222 11.98 7.48 -15.98
N LEU A 223 11.50 6.95 -17.11
CA LEU A 223 12.05 5.76 -17.74
C LEU A 223 13.51 5.97 -18.19
N GLN A 224 13.82 7.13 -18.74
CA GLN A 224 15.17 7.49 -19.16
C GLN A 224 16.13 7.53 -17.97
N CYS A 225 15.74 8.15 -16.86
CA CYS A 225 16.53 8.12 -15.62
C CYS A 225 16.75 6.69 -15.10
N CYS A 226 15.75 5.81 -15.18
CA CYS A 226 15.91 4.41 -14.80
C CYS A 226 16.92 3.68 -15.71
N LYS A 227 16.92 3.95 -17.02
CA LYS A 227 17.89 3.39 -17.98
C LYS A 227 19.31 3.88 -17.71
N GLU A 228 19.48 5.17 -17.42
CA GLU A 228 20.77 5.76 -17.05
C GLU A 228 21.35 5.05 -15.82
N VAL A 229 20.56 4.94 -14.76
CA VAL A 229 20.99 4.24 -13.54
C VAL A 229 21.24 2.75 -13.79
N ALA A 230 20.44 2.08 -14.62
CA ALA A 230 20.64 0.67 -14.95
C ALA A 230 22.04 0.39 -15.53
N ALA A 231 22.63 1.34 -16.28
CA ALA A 231 23.97 1.19 -16.84
C ALA A 231 25.07 1.12 -15.75
N GLU A 232 24.81 1.63 -14.55
CA GLU A 232 25.72 1.56 -13.40
C GLU A 232 25.62 0.22 -12.62
N TYR A 233 24.63 -0.61 -12.95
CA TYR A 233 24.34 -1.90 -12.30
C TYR A 233 24.24 -3.02 -13.36
N PRO A 234 25.32 -3.29 -14.13
CA PRO A 234 25.28 -4.24 -15.25
C PRO A 234 24.94 -5.68 -14.85
N GLU A 235 25.12 -6.03 -13.56
CA GLU A 235 24.77 -7.35 -13.02
C GLU A 235 23.27 -7.54 -12.75
N ILE A 236 22.46 -6.48 -12.86
CA ILE A 236 21.00 -6.52 -12.63
C ILE A 236 20.29 -6.34 -13.97
N SER A 237 19.42 -7.30 -14.32
CA SER A 237 18.62 -7.21 -15.54
C SER A 237 17.60 -6.07 -15.44
N PHE A 238 17.72 -5.09 -16.33
CA PHE A 238 16.74 -4.01 -16.42
C PHE A 238 15.67 -4.30 -17.46
N GLN A 239 14.42 -4.09 -17.09
CA GLN A 239 13.26 -4.21 -17.96
C GLN A 239 12.32 -3.01 -17.75
N SER A 240 11.44 -2.76 -18.71
CA SER A 240 10.40 -1.75 -18.56
C SER A 240 9.06 -2.29 -19.03
N MET A 241 7.98 -1.94 -18.34
CA MET A 241 6.63 -2.40 -18.68
C MET A 241 5.62 -1.28 -18.51
N ILE A 242 4.66 -1.18 -19.43
CA ILE A 242 3.55 -0.25 -19.27
C ILE A 242 2.64 -0.68 -18.12
N VAL A 243 2.10 0.25 -17.35
CA VAL A 243 1.33 -0.03 -16.13
C VAL A 243 0.11 -0.91 -16.38
N ASP A 244 -0.61 -0.72 -17.49
CA ASP A 244 -1.77 -1.55 -17.85
C ASP A 244 -1.37 -3.02 -18.06
N ASN A 245 -0.29 -3.27 -18.81
CA ASN A 245 0.20 -4.64 -19.00
C ASN A 245 0.75 -5.17 -17.68
N THR A 246 1.38 -4.33 -16.86
CA THR A 246 1.88 -4.72 -15.53
C THR A 246 0.74 -5.26 -14.67
N THR A 247 -0.40 -4.58 -14.59
CA THR A 247 -1.55 -5.06 -13.81
C THR A 247 -2.15 -6.33 -14.39
N MET A 248 -2.25 -6.44 -15.73
CA MET A 248 -2.66 -7.69 -16.39
C MET A 248 -1.72 -8.86 -16.06
N GLN A 249 -0.41 -8.63 -16.09
CA GLN A 249 0.60 -9.64 -15.78
C GLN A 249 0.58 -10.02 -14.30
N LEU A 250 0.35 -9.07 -13.39
CA LEU A 250 0.28 -9.33 -11.95
C LEU A 250 -0.87 -10.27 -11.56
N VAL A 251 -2.04 -10.11 -12.18
CA VAL A 251 -3.20 -10.97 -11.89
C VAL A 251 -3.16 -12.30 -12.67
N SER A 252 -2.19 -12.48 -13.56
CA SER A 252 -2.07 -13.70 -14.38
C SER A 252 -0.85 -14.53 -13.96
N ARG A 253 0.34 -13.94 -14.00
CA ARG A 253 1.63 -14.58 -13.70
C ARG A 253 2.54 -13.62 -12.90
N PRO A 254 2.22 -13.34 -11.63
CA PRO A 254 2.97 -12.38 -10.81
C PRO A 254 4.42 -12.81 -10.52
N GLN A 255 4.76 -14.10 -10.60
CA GLN A 255 6.08 -14.67 -10.29
C GLN A 255 7.19 -14.21 -11.25
N GLN A 256 6.82 -13.50 -12.32
CA GLN A 256 7.78 -12.93 -13.27
C GLN A 256 8.46 -11.67 -12.75
N PHE A 257 7.89 -11.01 -11.75
CA PHE A 257 8.41 -9.78 -11.19
C PHE A 257 9.33 -10.06 -10.01
N ASP A 258 10.40 -9.28 -9.90
CA ASP A 258 11.36 -9.32 -8.79
C ASP A 258 11.32 -7.96 -8.06
N VAL A 259 12.17 -7.00 -8.46
CA VAL A 259 12.06 -5.61 -8.01
C VAL A 259 11.32 -4.78 -9.04
N MET A 260 10.38 -3.94 -8.59
CA MET A 260 9.61 -3.04 -9.43
C MET A 260 9.83 -1.60 -8.97
N VAL A 261 10.20 -0.70 -9.88
CA VAL A 261 10.38 0.73 -9.58
C VAL A 261 9.41 1.57 -10.38
N MET A 262 8.75 2.55 -9.76
CA MET A 262 7.71 3.32 -10.43
C MET A 262 7.41 4.69 -9.81
N PRO A 263 6.82 5.61 -10.59
CA PRO A 263 6.25 6.86 -10.08
C PRO A 263 5.10 6.64 -9.09
N ASN A 264 4.73 7.73 -8.43
CA ASN A 264 3.93 7.74 -7.22
C ASN A 264 2.53 7.09 -7.36
N LEU A 265 1.72 7.49 -8.36
CA LEU A 265 0.38 6.92 -8.53
C LEU A 265 0.39 5.44 -8.91
N TYR A 266 1.26 5.02 -9.83
CA TYR A 266 1.34 3.61 -10.25
C TYR A 266 1.79 2.74 -9.09
N GLY A 267 2.71 3.24 -8.27
CA GLY A 267 3.10 2.61 -7.01
C GLY A 267 1.89 2.34 -6.13
N ASN A 268 0.99 3.30 -5.96
CA ASN A 268 -0.21 3.09 -5.16
C ASN A 268 -1.10 1.96 -5.69
N ILE A 269 -1.30 1.89 -7.01
CA ILE A 269 -2.15 0.88 -7.64
C ILE A 269 -1.49 -0.50 -7.53
N VAL A 270 -0.23 -0.62 -7.96
CA VAL A 270 0.53 -1.88 -7.95
C VAL A 270 0.71 -2.42 -6.53
N ASN A 271 0.95 -1.55 -5.54
CA ASN A 271 1.01 -1.94 -4.13
C ASN A 271 -0.28 -2.63 -3.67
N ASN A 272 -1.44 -2.07 -4.02
CA ASN A 272 -2.73 -2.64 -3.61
C ASN A 272 -3.05 -3.94 -4.36
N VAL A 273 -2.71 -4.03 -5.66
CA VAL A 273 -2.84 -5.28 -6.42
C VAL A 273 -2.00 -6.37 -5.76
N CYS A 274 -0.71 -6.11 -5.53
CA CYS A 274 0.19 -7.09 -4.93
C CYS A 274 -0.23 -7.48 -3.51
N ALA A 275 -0.71 -6.53 -2.69
CA ALA A 275 -1.26 -6.86 -1.38
C ALA A 275 -2.47 -7.78 -1.47
N GLY A 276 -3.37 -7.56 -2.43
CA GLY A 276 -4.49 -8.46 -2.71
C GLY A 276 -4.07 -9.86 -3.15
N LEU A 277 -3.00 -9.96 -3.97
CA LEU A 277 -2.48 -11.26 -4.44
C LEU A 277 -1.98 -12.15 -3.30
N VAL A 278 -1.36 -11.55 -2.27
CA VAL A 278 -0.74 -12.29 -1.16
C VAL A 278 -1.63 -12.44 0.08
N GLY A 279 -2.91 -12.05 0.00
CA GLY A 279 -3.92 -12.34 1.04
C GLY A 279 -4.54 -11.11 1.69
N GLY A 280 -4.16 -9.91 1.27
CA GLY A 280 -4.86 -8.67 1.59
C GLY A 280 -4.08 -7.70 2.50
N PRO A 281 -4.75 -6.60 2.91
CA PRO A 281 -4.10 -5.46 3.55
C PRO A 281 -3.55 -5.75 4.96
N GLY A 282 -4.06 -6.78 5.62
CA GLY A 282 -3.65 -7.15 6.98
C GLY A 282 -2.31 -7.87 7.08
N LEU A 283 -1.68 -8.22 5.96
CA LEU A 283 -0.46 -9.05 5.93
C LEU A 283 0.81 -8.31 5.50
N VAL A 284 0.66 -7.24 4.72
CA VAL A 284 1.80 -6.64 4.02
C VAL A 284 2.33 -5.41 4.78
N PRO A 285 3.60 -5.43 5.22
CA PRO A 285 4.23 -4.28 5.84
C PRO A 285 4.75 -3.28 4.79
N GLY A 286 4.85 -2.01 5.18
CA GLY A 286 5.43 -0.95 4.36
C GLY A 286 6.44 -0.12 5.14
N ALA A 287 7.39 0.46 4.39
CA ALA A 287 8.33 1.43 4.94
C ALA A 287 8.49 2.61 4.00
N ASN A 288 8.72 3.80 4.57
CA ASN A 288 9.04 5.01 3.84
C ASN A 288 10.42 5.48 4.31
N TYR A 289 11.38 5.51 3.40
CA TYR A 289 12.75 5.88 3.67
C TYR A 289 13.07 7.23 3.03
N GLY A 290 13.63 8.13 3.82
CA GLY A 290 14.34 9.31 3.36
C GLY A 290 15.85 9.12 3.53
N HIS A 291 16.61 10.19 3.35
CA HIS A 291 18.05 10.16 3.62
C HIS A 291 18.34 10.04 5.13
N ASP A 292 17.68 10.87 5.95
CA ASP A 292 17.94 10.96 7.39
C ASP A 292 16.88 10.26 8.24
N TYR A 293 15.72 9.93 7.67
CA TYR A 293 14.54 9.50 8.42
C TYR A 293 13.92 8.21 7.85
N ALA A 294 13.28 7.44 8.71
CA ALA A 294 12.51 6.26 8.30
C ALA A 294 11.18 6.14 9.07
N VAL A 295 10.09 5.88 8.33
CA VAL A 295 8.74 5.69 8.90
C VAL A 295 8.14 4.38 8.43
N PHE A 296 7.81 3.51 9.40
CA PHE A 296 7.24 2.18 9.18
C PHE A 296 5.73 2.20 9.39
N GLU A 297 4.98 1.56 8.48
CA GLU A 297 3.51 1.55 8.50
C GLU A 297 2.96 0.29 7.81
N THR A 298 1.64 0.10 7.80
CA THR A 298 1.02 -0.93 6.97
C THR A 298 1.04 -0.53 5.49
N ALA A 299 1.25 -1.48 4.58
CA ALA A 299 1.48 -1.19 3.17
C ALA A 299 0.31 -0.45 2.49
N THR A 300 -0.93 -0.87 2.78
CA THR A 300 -2.12 -0.38 2.08
C THR A 300 -2.71 0.91 2.67
N ARG A 301 -2.15 1.43 3.77
CA ARG A 301 -2.58 2.70 4.40
C ARG A 301 -4.09 2.73 4.68
N ASN A 302 -4.66 1.60 5.09
CA ASN A 302 -6.07 1.50 5.46
C ASN A 302 -6.28 1.89 6.92
N THR A 303 -7.34 2.66 7.20
CA THR A 303 -7.74 2.99 8.58
C THR A 303 -8.53 1.86 9.23
N GLY A 304 -9.26 1.04 8.46
CA GLY A 304 -10.06 -0.05 9.01
C GLY A 304 -11.20 0.40 9.92
N LYS A 305 -11.73 1.61 9.74
CA LYS A 305 -12.73 2.23 10.63
C LYS A 305 -13.96 1.36 10.92
N SER A 306 -14.42 0.58 9.94
CA SER A 306 -15.58 -0.32 10.08
C SER A 306 -15.34 -1.53 11.00
N ILE A 307 -14.09 -1.85 11.31
CA ILE A 307 -13.70 -2.98 12.16
C ILE A 307 -12.95 -2.56 13.44
N ALA A 308 -12.76 -1.26 13.66
CA ALA A 308 -12.06 -0.71 14.83
C ALA A 308 -12.80 -1.02 16.13
N ASN A 309 -12.05 -1.25 17.21
CA ASN A 309 -12.53 -1.57 18.56
C ASN A 309 -13.38 -2.85 18.64
N ARG A 310 -13.25 -3.74 17.67
CA ARG A 310 -13.96 -5.04 17.64
C ARG A 310 -13.05 -6.22 17.91
N ASN A 311 -11.75 -5.98 18.12
CA ASN A 311 -10.74 -7.01 18.34
C ASN A 311 -10.71 -8.08 17.23
N ILE A 312 -10.90 -7.64 15.98
CA ILE A 312 -10.87 -8.49 14.78
C ILE A 312 -9.87 -8.00 13.73
N ALA A 313 -9.15 -6.91 13.99
CA ALA A 313 -8.10 -6.43 13.09
C ALA A 313 -6.91 -7.40 13.09
N ASN A 314 -6.39 -7.69 11.90
CA ASN A 314 -5.21 -8.54 11.76
C ASN A 314 -3.93 -7.74 12.10
N PRO A 315 -3.15 -8.14 13.12
CA PRO A 315 -1.95 -7.41 13.54
C PRO A 315 -0.71 -7.71 12.70
N THR A 316 -0.76 -8.69 11.79
CA THR A 316 0.41 -9.21 11.05
C THR A 316 1.18 -8.10 10.34
N ALA A 317 0.51 -7.26 9.53
CA ALA A 317 1.16 -6.18 8.80
C ALA A 317 1.86 -5.18 9.73
N ALA A 318 1.24 -4.82 10.85
CA ALA A 318 1.81 -3.88 11.81
C ALA A 318 3.02 -4.49 12.54
N LEU A 319 2.95 -5.75 12.94
CA LEU A 319 4.05 -6.47 13.58
C LEU A 319 5.23 -6.68 12.62
N LEU A 320 4.96 -7.00 11.35
CA LEU A 320 6.00 -7.13 10.34
C LEU A 320 6.64 -5.76 10.01
N ALA A 321 5.87 -4.68 9.99
CA ALA A 321 6.41 -3.32 9.85
C ALA A 321 7.31 -2.96 11.05
N ALA A 322 6.92 -3.34 12.27
CA ALA A 322 7.76 -3.20 13.46
C ALA A 322 9.05 -4.05 13.35
N CYS A 323 9.01 -5.23 12.73
CA CYS A 323 10.22 -6.02 12.46
C CYS A 323 11.14 -5.33 11.44
N MET A 324 10.59 -4.70 10.39
CA MET A 324 11.39 -3.89 9.44
C MET A 324 12.06 -2.71 10.15
N MET A 325 11.35 -2.07 11.09
CA MET A 325 11.90 -1.01 11.94
C MET A 325 13.06 -1.51 12.79
N LEU A 326 12.93 -2.68 13.43
CA LEU A 326 14.02 -3.28 14.21
C LEU A 326 15.25 -3.60 13.37
N ASP A 327 15.07 -4.08 12.13
CA ASP A 327 16.18 -4.29 11.20
C ASP A 327 16.89 -2.96 10.84
N HIS A 328 16.12 -1.88 10.65
CA HIS A 328 16.66 -0.56 10.41
C HIS A 328 17.47 -0.04 11.61
N LEU A 329 16.98 -0.29 12.84
CA LEU A 329 17.67 0.03 14.10
C LEU A 329 18.84 -0.92 14.44
N ARG A 330 19.18 -1.87 13.55
CA ARG A 330 20.22 -2.90 13.75
C ARG A 330 19.93 -3.88 14.90
N LEU A 331 18.67 -4.00 15.31
CA LEU A 331 18.17 -4.94 16.33
C LEU A 331 17.71 -6.26 15.68
N HIS A 332 18.58 -6.85 14.86
CA HIS A 332 18.25 -7.98 13.97
C HIS A 332 17.80 -9.25 14.70
N SER A 333 18.36 -9.52 15.88
CA SER A 333 17.96 -10.68 16.70
C SER A 333 16.49 -10.59 17.09
N TYR A 334 16.07 -9.45 17.65
CA TYR A 334 14.68 -9.18 18.01
C TYR A 334 13.76 -9.21 16.79
N ALA A 335 14.17 -8.58 15.68
CA ALA A 335 13.43 -8.60 14.42
C ALA A 335 13.16 -10.03 13.94
N THR A 336 14.19 -10.89 13.98
CA THR A 336 14.10 -12.29 13.54
C THR A 336 13.18 -13.09 14.46
N THR A 337 13.33 -12.97 15.77
CA THR A 337 12.50 -13.70 16.75
C THR A 337 11.03 -13.36 16.60
N ILE A 338 10.69 -12.06 16.54
CA ILE A 338 9.29 -11.62 16.41
C ILE A 338 8.73 -12.04 15.05
N ARG A 339 9.47 -11.82 13.95
CA ARG A 339 9.04 -12.21 12.60
C ARG A 339 8.74 -13.70 12.50
N GLN A 340 9.63 -14.55 13.03
CA GLN A 340 9.42 -15.99 13.01
C GLN A 340 8.20 -16.41 13.82
N ALA A 341 7.97 -15.79 14.98
CA ALA A 341 6.77 -16.05 15.79
C ALA A 341 5.48 -15.63 15.07
N VAL A 342 5.48 -14.48 14.40
CA VAL A 342 4.35 -14.00 13.59
C VAL A 342 4.07 -14.96 12.44
N LEU A 343 5.08 -15.34 11.67
CA LEU A 343 4.90 -16.26 10.54
C LEU A 343 4.42 -17.65 11.01
N ALA A 344 4.98 -18.18 12.10
CA ALA A 344 4.54 -19.44 12.68
C ALA A 344 3.09 -19.39 13.18
N SER A 345 2.59 -18.23 13.59
CA SER A 345 1.19 -18.07 14.01
C SER A 345 0.20 -18.18 12.84
N LEU A 346 0.61 -17.84 11.62
CA LEU A 346 -0.21 -17.96 10.42
C LEU A 346 -0.37 -19.41 9.96
N ASP A 347 0.58 -20.28 10.31
CA ASP A 347 0.51 -21.72 10.06
C ASP A 347 -0.44 -22.45 11.04
N ASP A 348 -0.82 -21.82 12.15
CA ASP A 348 -1.77 -22.39 13.10
C ASP A 348 -3.21 -22.11 12.65
N PRO A 349 -4.01 -23.13 12.27
CA PRO A 349 -5.37 -22.95 11.79
C PRO A 349 -6.32 -22.35 12.84
N ARG A 350 -5.92 -22.31 14.12
CA ARG A 350 -6.70 -21.68 15.20
C ARG A 350 -6.51 -20.16 15.27
N VAL A 351 -5.44 -19.65 14.66
CA VAL A 351 -5.03 -18.24 14.71
C VAL A 351 -5.06 -17.61 13.32
N SER A 352 -4.87 -18.42 12.28
CA SER A 352 -4.85 -17.95 10.89
C SER A 352 -6.11 -17.16 10.57
N PRO A 353 -5.98 -15.97 9.96
CA PRO A 353 -7.11 -15.16 9.51
C PRO A 353 -7.73 -15.80 8.26
N THR A 354 -8.32 -16.99 8.40
CA THR A 354 -9.15 -17.56 7.34
C THR A 354 -10.44 -16.72 7.23
N PRO A 355 -10.77 -16.18 6.05
CA PRO A 355 -12.15 -15.82 5.75
C PRO A 355 -13.01 -17.09 5.82
N PRO A 356 -14.34 -16.99 6.05
CA PRO A 356 -15.24 -18.12 5.90
C PRO A 356 -15.29 -18.50 4.41
N THR A 357 -14.37 -19.36 3.97
CA THR A 357 -14.52 -19.99 2.65
C THR A 357 -15.62 -21.02 2.79
N ASN A 358 -16.79 -20.67 2.24
CA ASN A 358 -17.72 -21.63 1.67
C ASN A 358 -16.88 -22.73 0.98
N PRO A 359 -17.00 -24.01 1.36
CA PRO A 359 -16.21 -25.05 0.72
C PRO A 359 -16.50 -25.01 -0.78
N ARG A 360 -15.49 -24.73 -1.60
CA ARG A 360 -15.60 -25.01 -3.04
C ARG A 360 -15.86 -26.50 -3.17
N PRO A 361 -16.84 -26.94 -3.96
CA PRO A 361 -16.99 -28.36 -4.22
C PRO A 361 -15.73 -28.88 -4.91
N PRO A 362 -15.34 -30.14 -4.67
CA PRO A 362 -14.13 -30.71 -5.27
C PRO A 362 -14.19 -30.60 -6.79
N ILE A 363 -13.07 -30.17 -7.38
CA ILE A 363 -12.87 -30.14 -8.83
C ILE A 363 -13.01 -31.58 -9.33
N GLY A 364 -14.11 -31.85 -10.05
CA GLY A 364 -14.49 -33.19 -10.49
C GLY A 364 -15.99 -33.41 -10.70
N ALA A 365 -16.85 -32.51 -10.22
CA ALA A 365 -18.28 -32.54 -10.57
C ALA A 365 -18.51 -31.89 -11.94
N ALA A 366 -18.92 -32.71 -12.93
CA ALA A 366 -19.39 -32.24 -14.23
C ALA A 366 -20.52 -31.21 -14.04
N PRO A 367 -20.64 -30.19 -14.93
CA PRO A 367 -21.75 -29.25 -14.85
C PRO A 367 -23.08 -30.02 -15.01
N PRO A 368 -24.12 -29.71 -14.23
CA PRO A 368 -25.43 -30.29 -14.44
C PRO A 368 -25.95 -29.85 -15.82
N ASN A 369 -26.35 -30.87 -16.58
CA ASN A 369 -26.92 -30.76 -17.91
C ASN A 369 -28.11 -29.78 -17.91
N PRO A 370 -28.17 -28.75 -18.78
CA PRO A 370 -29.32 -27.85 -18.85
C PRO A 370 -30.41 -28.53 -19.70
N ALA A 371 -31.06 -29.53 -19.12
CA ALA A 371 -32.30 -30.08 -19.65
C ALA A 371 -33.24 -30.28 -18.46
N HIS A 372 -34.46 -29.74 -18.60
CA HIS A 372 -35.56 -29.71 -17.64
C HIS A 372 -35.62 -28.49 -16.69
N SER A 373 -36.04 -27.36 -17.25
CA SER A 373 -37.13 -26.55 -16.67
C SER A 373 -37.58 -25.46 -17.66
N LEU A 374 -38.38 -25.85 -18.65
CA LEU A 374 -39.21 -24.91 -19.41
C LEU A 374 -40.65 -25.41 -19.30
N ALA A 375 -41.43 -24.76 -18.44
CA ALA A 375 -42.87 -24.89 -18.45
C ALA A 375 -43.40 -24.30 -19.76
N PRO A 376 -44.35 -24.96 -20.45
CA PRO A 376 -44.88 -24.46 -21.72
C PRO A 376 -45.82 -23.26 -21.47
N PRO A 377 -45.88 -22.29 -22.41
CA PRO A 377 -46.89 -21.23 -22.36
C PRO A 377 -48.29 -21.81 -22.66
N PRO A 378 -49.37 -21.20 -22.15
CA PRO A 378 -50.72 -21.68 -22.43
C PRO A 378 -51.14 -21.32 -23.87
N ASP A 379 -51.64 -22.34 -24.58
CA ASP A 379 -52.16 -22.26 -25.95
C ASP A 379 -53.36 -21.33 -26.08
N ALA A 380 -53.33 -20.51 -27.12
CA ALA A 380 -54.50 -19.84 -27.67
C ALA A 380 -55.06 -20.70 -28.82
N HIS A 381 -56.30 -21.16 -28.72
CA HIS A 381 -57.32 -21.08 -29.78
C HIS A 381 -58.66 -21.71 -29.35
N SER A 382 -59.68 -20.85 -29.20
CA SER A 382 -60.97 -20.93 -29.94
C SER A 382 -62.15 -20.46 -29.09
N ARG A 383 -62.80 -19.38 -29.55
CA ARG A 383 -64.26 -19.27 -29.82
C ARG A 383 -64.74 -17.80 -29.73
N HIS A 384 -64.96 -17.24 -30.92
CA HIS A 384 -66.14 -16.49 -31.38
C HIS A 384 -66.91 -15.48 -30.50
N ARG A 385 -67.19 -14.34 -31.17
CA ARG A 385 -68.27 -13.31 -31.04
C ARG A 385 -67.75 -12.01 -30.41
N GLY A 386 -67.95 -10.81 -30.95
CA GLY A 386 -68.71 -10.29 -32.08
C GLY A 386 -68.65 -8.75 -32.05
N THR A 387 -68.74 -8.12 -33.23
CA THR A 387 -69.31 -6.78 -33.54
C THR A 387 -68.89 -5.51 -32.76
N GLY A 388 -68.53 -4.45 -33.50
CA GLY A 388 -69.06 -3.11 -33.20
C GLY A 388 -68.11 -1.89 -33.27
N HIS A 389 -68.13 -1.21 -34.42
CA HIS A 389 -67.98 0.23 -34.71
C HIS A 389 -67.59 1.30 -33.65
N ASN A 390 -66.77 2.25 -34.17
CA ASN A 390 -66.91 3.73 -34.19
C ASN A 390 -66.18 4.66 -33.19
N LEU A 391 -65.31 5.49 -33.80
CA LEU A 391 -65.21 6.97 -33.78
C LEU A 391 -65.31 7.77 -32.46
N GLY A 392 -64.26 8.57 -32.20
CA GLY A 392 -64.43 10.02 -32.04
C GLY A 392 -63.81 10.71 -30.81
N ARG A 393 -63.13 11.84 -31.11
CA ARG A 393 -62.92 13.09 -30.33
C ARG A 393 -61.65 13.27 -29.45
N ARG A 394 -60.92 14.33 -29.83
CA ARG A 394 -59.94 15.21 -29.14
C ARG A 394 -60.63 16.08 -28.03
N PRO A 395 -59.98 17.08 -27.36
CA PRO A 395 -58.58 17.30 -26.91
C PRO A 395 -58.47 17.87 -25.45
N GLU A 396 -57.25 18.32 -25.08
CA GLU A 396 -56.86 19.41 -24.15
C GLU A 396 -56.35 19.06 -22.75
N HIS A 397 -55.13 19.52 -22.44
CA HIS A 397 -54.84 20.24 -21.20
C HIS A 397 -53.65 21.21 -21.37
N HIS A 398 -53.92 22.45 -20.99
CA HIS A 398 -53.02 23.60 -20.86
C HIS A 398 -51.91 23.42 -19.83
N LEU A 399 -50.75 24.06 -20.05
CA LEU A 399 -50.01 24.81 -19.02
C LEU A 399 -48.95 25.73 -19.66
N ALA A 400 -48.96 27.00 -19.25
CA ALA A 400 -48.03 28.08 -19.58
C ALA A 400 -47.43 28.64 -18.27
N PRO A 401 -46.63 29.74 -18.25
CA PRO A 401 -45.21 29.78 -18.60
C PRO A 401 -44.30 30.37 -17.49
N LEU A 402 -42.98 30.34 -17.73
CA LEU A 402 -41.87 30.94 -16.98
C LEU A 402 -41.97 32.47 -16.77
N PRO A 403 -41.40 33.02 -15.68
CA PRO A 403 -41.11 34.45 -15.59
C PRO A 403 -39.64 34.79 -15.92
N ARG A 404 -39.46 35.87 -16.68
CA ARG A 404 -38.26 36.72 -16.69
C ARG A 404 -38.50 37.90 -15.75
N LEU A 405 -37.48 38.36 -15.05
CA LEU A 405 -37.35 39.77 -14.63
C LEU A 405 -35.88 40.14 -14.47
N ILE A 406 -35.53 41.30 -15.05
CA ILE A 406 -34.28 42.04 -14.93
C ILE A 406 -34.55 43.14 -13.88
N GLY A 407 -33.55 43.47 -13.07
CA GLY A 407 -33.52 44.62 -12.16
C GLY A 407 -32.17 44.72 -11.49
#